data_AF-A0A946DTW5-F1
#
_entry.id   AF-A0A946DTW5-F1
#
_cell.length_a   1.000
_cell.length_b   1.000
_cell.length_c   1.000
_cell.angle_alpha   90.00
_cell.angle_beta   90.00
_cell.angle_gamma   90.00
#
_symmetry.space_group_name_H-M   'P 1'
#
loop_
_entity.id
_entity.type
_entity.pdbx_description
1 polymer ?
#
loop_
_entity_poly.entity_id
_entity_poly.type
_entity_poly.pdbx_seq_one_letter_code
_entity_poly.pdbx_strand_id
1 'polypeptide(L)' 'MDGIVIRHVLKAFAMEDRPALGIHDSVLCRVSDAGFAEAMIRIHYHWILGFYPVIAKVY' A
#
# COMPACT_ATOMS: atom_id res chain seq x y z
N MET A 1 -11.91 8.31 -1.87
CA MET A 1 -11.18 8.34 -0.58
C MET A 1 -9.89 7.51 -0.67
N ASP A 2 -9.88 6.42 -1.43
CA ASP A 2 -8.74 5.49 -1.58
C ASP A 2 -7.45 6.15 -2.08
N GLY A 3 -7.56 7.17 -2.95
CA GLY A 3 -6.39 7.91 -3.43
C GLY A 3 -5.55 8.58 -2.34
N ILE A 4 -6.15 8.94 -1.19
CA ILE A 4 -5.40 9.48 -0.05
C ILE A 4 -4.60 8.35 0.62
N VAL A 5 -5.23 7.20 0.84
CA VAL A 5 -4.58 6.04 1.47
C VAL A 5 -3.38 5.58 0.64
N ILE A 6 -3.57 5.42 -0.68
CA ILE A 6 -2.51 4.95 -1.57
C ILE A 6 -1.38 5.98 -1.68
N ARG A 7 -1.67 7.28 -1.61
CA ARG A 7 -0.62 8.30 -1.50
C ARG A 7 0.26 8.11 -0.25
N HIS A 8 -0.32 7.78 0.89
CA HIS A 8 0.45 7.51 2.11
C HIS A 8 1.27 6.22 1.99
N VAL A 9 0.70 5.17 1.40
CA VAL A 9 1.43 3.93 1.11
C VAL A 9 2.65 4.20 0.21
N LEU A 10 2.46 4.91 -0.91
CA LEU A 10 3.55 5.25 -1.83
C LEU A 10 4.61 6.13 -1.17
N LYS A 11 4.22 7.02 -0.25
CA LYS A 11 5.17 7.80 0.54
C LYS A 11 6.05 6.89 1.42
N ALA A 12 5.49 5.85 2.03
CA ALA A 12 6.26 4.88 2.82
C ALA A 12 7.26 4.10 1.94
N PHE A 13 6.86 3.70 0.73
CA PHE A 13 7.77 3.10 -0.25
C PHE A 13 8.93 4.03 -0.62
N ALA A 14 8.63 5.30 -0.91
CA ALA A 14 9.65 6.28 -1.26
C ALA A 14 10.63 6.57 -0.10
N MET A 15 10.16 6.55 1.15
CA MET A 15 11.01 6.75 2.34
C MET A 15 11.99 5.60 2.57
N GLU A 16 11.64 4.39 2.14
CA GLU A 16 12.48 3.18 2.26
C GLU A 16 13.31 2.89 1.00
N ASP A 17 13.30 3.81 0.03
CA ASP A 17 13.94 3.64 -1.29
C ASP A 17 13.48 2.36 -2.02
N ARG A 18 12.20 2.02 -1.88
CA ARG A 18 11.57 0.85 -2.51
C ARG A 18 10.71 1.30 -3.69
N PRO A 19 10.95 0.81 -4.92
CA PRO A 19 10.14 1.19 -6.07
C PRO A 19 8.74 0.57 -5.99
N ALA A 20 7.71 1.40 -6.15
CA ALA A 20 6.32 0.98 -6.27
C ALA A 20 5.51 1.94 -7.15
N LEU A 21 4.40 1.43 -7.71
CA LEU A 21 3.43 2.18 -8.50
C LEU A 21 2.04 2.01 -7.89
N GLY A 22 1.33 3.11 -7.64
CA GLY A 22 -0.06 3.07 -7.21
C GLY A 22 -1.00 3.15 -8.40
N ILE A 23 -2.03 2.31 -8.42
CA ILE A 23 -3.08 2.27 -9.45
C ILE A 23 -4.43 2.24 -8.72
N HIS A 24 -5.09 3.40 -8.65
CA HIS A 24 -6.34 3.56 -7.88
C HIS A 24 -6.19 3.13 -6.41
N ASP A 25 -6.66 1.93 -6.06
CA ASP A 25 -6.64 1.26 -4.75
C ASP A 25 -5.61 0.11 -4.68
N SER A 26 -4.87 -0.10 -5.77
CA SER A 26 -3.85 -1.15 -5.90
C SER A 26 -2.44 -0.58 -5.83
N VAL A 27 -1.50 -1.41 -5.38
CA VAL A 27 -0.06 -1.10 -5.39
C VAL A 27 0.68 -2.22 -6.12
N LEU A 28 1.42 -1.86 -7.16
CA LEU A 28 2.36 -2.73 -7.85
C LEU A 28 3.74 -2.50 -7.23
N CYS A 29 4.40 -3.58 -6.80
CA CYS A 29 5.73 -3.56 -6.20
C CYS A 29 6.50 -4.83 -6.60
N ARG A 30 7.78 -4.91 -6.23
CA ARG A 30 8.55 -6.16 -6.40
C ARG A 30 7.99 -7.23 -5.47
N VAL A 31 8.08 -8.50 -5.88
CA VAL A 31 7.64 -9.64 -5.05
C VAL A 31 8.33 -9.65 -3.68
N SER A 32 9.60 -9.24 -3.61
CA SER A 32 10.36 -9.09 -2.35
C SER A 32 9.77 -8.06 -1.39
N ASP A 33 8.98 -7.11 -1.89
CA ASP A 33 8.36 -6.04 -1.10
C ASP A 33 6.89 -6.34 -0.75
N ALA A 34 6.34 -7.50 -1.15
CA ALA A 34 4.94 -7.83 -0.96
C ALA A 34 4.49 -7.77 0.51
N GLY A 35 5.36 -8.18 1.45
CA GLY A 35 5.08 -8.07 2.89
C GLY A 35 5.04 -6.63 3.37
N PHE A 36 5.94 -5.78 2.87
CA PHE A 36 5.96 -4.35 3.17
C PHE A 36 4.71 -3.65 2.61
N ALA A 37 4.33 -3.97 1.37
CA ALA A 37 3.11 -3.48 0.73
C ALA A 37 1.88 -3.80 1.58
N GLU A 38 1.73 -5.07 1.99
CA GLU A 38 0.58 -5.49 2.81
C GLU A 38 0.52 -4.74 4.14
N ALA A 39 1.65 -4.61 4.83
CA ALA A 39 1.72 -3.89 6.10
C ALA A 39 1.32 -2.42 5.94
N MET A 40 1.86 -1.72 4.95
CA MET A 40 1.57 -0.30 4.73
C MET A 40 0.11 -0.08 4.33
N ILE A 41 -0.45 -0.92 3.47
CA ILE A 41 -1.88 -0.85 3.10
C ILE A 41 -2.75 -1.03 4.35
N ARG A 42 -2.52 -2.07 5.15
CA ARG A 42 -3.30 -2.32 6.38
C ARG A 42 -3.22 -1.16 7.37
N ILE A 43 -2.03 -0.64 7.62
CA ILE A 43 -1.81 0.47 8.56
C ILE A 43 -2.58 1.71 8.10
N HIS A 44 -2.44 2.11 6.84
CA HIS A 44 -3.03 3.35 6.36
C HIS A 44 -4.55 3.26 6.12
N TYR A 45 -5.07 2.11 5.68
CA TYR A 45 -6.52 1.90 5.64
C TYR A 45 -7.14 1.93 7.04
N HIS A 46 -6.51 1.28 8.02
CA HIS A 46 -7.00 1.30 9.39
C HIS A 46 -6.95 2.71 9.99
N TRP A 47 -5.83 3.41 9.81
CA TRP A 47 -5.64 4.76 10.36
C TRP A 47 -6.58 5.81 9.73
N ILE A 48 -6.83 5.74 8.43
CA ILE A 48 -7.60 6.77 7.70
C ILE A 48 -9.09 6.44 7.65
N LEU A 49 -9.45 5.16 7.46
CA LEU A 49 -10.82 4.73 7.21
C LEU A 49 -11.40 3.85 8.32
N GLY A 50 -10.60 3.46 9.32
CA GLY A 50 -11.07 2.73 10.50
C GLY A 50 -11.29 1.23 10.30
N PHE A 51 -10.81 0.63 9.20
CA PHE A 51 -10.97 -0.81 8.95
C PHE A 51 -9.72 -1.46 8.33
N TYR A 52 -9.65 -2.79 8.41
CA TYR A 52 -8.61 -3.58 7.75
C TYR A 52 -9.11 -4.12 6.40
N PRO A 53 -8.47 -3.76 5.27
CA PRO A 53 -8.92 -4.19 3.96
C PRO A 53 -8.56 -5.66 3.71
N VAL A 54 -9.34 -6.30 2.83
CA VAL A 54 -8.94 -7.58 2.23
C VAL A 54 -7.99 -7.27 1.08
N ILE A 55 -6.81 -7.86 1.11
CA ILE A 55 -5.75 -7.59 0.12
C ILE A 55 -5.60 -8.84 -0.75
N ALA A 56 -5.96 -8.71 -2.03
CA ALA A 56 -5.70 -9.73 -3.03
C ALA A 56 -4.27 -9.61 -3.55
N LYS A 57 -3.51 -10.70 -3.54
CA LYS A 57 -2.16 -10.77 -4.11
C LYS A 57 -2.23 -11.44 -5.47
N VAL A 58 -1.77 -10.75 -6.50
CA VAL A 58 -1.67 -11.26 -7.87
C VAL A 58 -0.18 -11.28 -8.22
N TYR A 59 0.31 -12.42 -8.71
CA TYR A 59 1.71 -12.65 -9.09
C TYR A 59 1.84 -12.80 -10.60
#